data_AF-A0A126RLC9-F1
#
_entry.id   AF-A0A126RLC9-F1
#
_cell.length_a   1.000
_cell.length_b   1.000
_cell.length_c   1.000
_cell.angle_alpha   90.00
_cell.angle_beta   90.00
_cell.angle_gamma   90.00
#
_symmetry.space_group_name_H-M   'P 1'
#
loop_
_entity.id
_entity.type
_entity.pdbx_description
1 polymer ?
#
loop_
_entity_poly.entity_id
_entity_poly.type
_entity_poly.pdbx_seq_one_letter_code
_entity_poly.pdbx_strand_id
1 'polypeptide(L)'
;MTASDPPGRALTLEQWRLVELLSRSLDPTQARWLSGYFAGLDAGLLLRAQSPASASASARKLTILYGTETGNAAELARSLLDVLSAQGLKPALSDMADYKVRQLSQEQDLLIIVSTYGEGDPPQPATGFFEFVEGRKAPKLGDVRFAVLALGDSTYEYYCQAGKRIDGRLEELGATRLVPRVDCDVDYEESAGAWTQALVEQFAAEKEAAPRVAPAVAASAVSASSAYAKRNPFPASVTENIVIVGRGSTKETRHIELALAGSGLTYEPGDALGIAASNDPAVVAALLDALSLPAEAELDLKGQTMTIAEALTQRFEITAATPRFLDYWALLSDAAALTQLLQEDRSGERSVFLRTHHIIDIVRRFPVGEVMLQGFVSALRPLQPRLYSLASSLAAAPDEAHLTVAPVRYALHGEARSGVASGLLADRAGPDTELPVYIQTNPHFRLPGDDVPIIMIGAGTGVAPYRAFLQEREARGAGGKNWLFFGERNFRSDFLYQTEWQGWLKDGALGRMDVAFSRDGAEKIYVQHRMKECARDLFACLEDGAHVYVCGDAATLAPDVHEALIDIVAAEARTGREAAEDYVRSLQADHRYQRDVY
;
A
#
# COMPACT_ATOMS: atom_id res chain seq x y z
N MET A 1 -42.03 -78.05 -46.60
CA MET A 1 -42.05 -76.59 -46.77
C MET A 1 -41.77 -75.96 -45.43
N THR A 2 -40.58 -75.40 -45.31
CA THR A 2 -40.09 -74.56 -44.21
C THR A 2 -40.90 -73.27 -44.14
N ALA A 3 -41.41 -72.92 -42.95
CA ALA A 3 -41.71 -71.55 -42.59
C ALA A 3 -40.84 -71.23 -41.37
N SER A 4 -39.95 -70.27 -41.58
CA SER A 4 -38.95 -69.75 -40.68
C SER A 4 -39.53 -69.15 -39.39
N ASP A 5 -39.09 -69.64 -38.24
CA ASP A 5 -39.22 -68.92 -36.96
C ASP A 5 -38.36 -67.64 -37.00
N PRO A 6 -38.87 -66.50 -36.52
CA PRO A 6 -38.07 -65.27 -36.42
C PRO A 6 -37.04 -65.40 -35.28
N PRO A 7 -35.80 -64.89 -35.45
CA PRO A 7 -34.78 -64.96 -34.42
C PRO A 7 -35.00 -63.81 -33.43
N GLY A 8 -35.38 -64.12 -32.20
CA GLY A 8 -35.46 -63.14 -31.12
C GLY A 8 -35.99 -63.76 -29.84
N ARG A 9 -35.27 -63.61 -28.73
CA ARG A 9 -35.68 -64.15 -27.42
C ARG A 9 -37.06 -63.60 -27.05
N ALA A 10 -38.03 -64.48 -26.81
CA ALA A 10 -39.33 -64.10 -26.27
C ALA A 10 -39.17 -63.32 -24.95
N LEU A 11 -40.03 -62.33 -24.72
CA LEU A 11 -40.05 -61.55 -23.48
C LEU A 11 -40.12 -62.48 -22.26
N THR A 12 -39.39 -62.13 -21.22
CA THR A 12 -39.42 -62.89 -19.95
C THR A 12 -40.76 -62.74 -19.24
N LEU A 13 -41.05 -63.65 -18.30
CA LEU A 13 -42.33 -63.69 -17.59
C LEU A 13 -42.61 -62.40 -16.78
N GLU A 14 -41.57 -61.78 -16.23
CA GLU A 14 -41.66 -60.49 -15.53
C GLU A 14 -41.91 -59.33 -16.51
N GLN A 15 -41.24 -59.34 -17.66
CA GLN A 15 -41.46 -58.33 -18.72
C GLN A 15 -42.88 -58.43 -19.29
N TRP A 16 -43.40 -59.64 -19.51
CA TRP A 16 -44.79 -59.86 -19.90
C TRP A 16 -45.78 -59.29 -18.88
N ARG A 17 -45.51 -59.48 -17.59
CA ARG A 17 -46.36 -58.99 -16.51
C ARG A 17 -46.41 -57.46 -16.46
N LEU A 18 -45.28 -56.79 -16.71
CA LEU A 18 -45.20 -55.33 -16.78
C LEU A 18 -45.93 -54.79 -18.02
N VAL A 19 -45.82 -55.46 -19.17
CA VAL A 19 -46.55 -55.10 -20.39
C VAL A 19 -48.06 -55.29 -20.20
N GLU A 20 -48.50 -56.35 -19.51
CA GLU A 20 -49.91 -56.54 -19.18
C GLU A 20 -50.45 -55.46 -18.22
N LEU A 21 -49.68 -55.08 -17.21
CA LEU A 21 -50.08 -54.04 -16.26
C LEU A 21 -50.18 -52.67 -16.94
N LEU A 22 -49.24 -52.37 -17.84
CA LEU A 22 -49.22 -51.12 -18.58
C LEU A 22 -50.32 -51.06 -19.64
N SER A 23 -50.56 -52.14 -20.40
CA SER A 23 -51.60 -52.17 -21.43
C SER A 23 -53.02 -51.98 -20.89
N ARG A 24 -53.27 -52.34 -19.62
CA ARG A 24 -54.57 -52.13 -18.95
C ARG A 24 -54.80 -50.69 -18.47
N SER A 25 -53.77 -49.87 -18.38
CA SER A 25 -53.86 -48.50 -17.88
C SER A 25 -53.72 -47.43 -18.97
N LEU A 26 -53.44 -47.83 -20.22
CA LEU A 26 -53.25 -46.92 -21.33
C LEU A 26 -54.54 -46.69 -22.14
N ASP A 27 -54.76 -45.45 -22.53
CA ASP A 27 -55.79 -45.11 -23.52
C ASP A 27 -55.29 -45.32 -24.98
N PRO A 28 -56.18 -45.32 -25.99
CA PRO A 28 -55.80 -45.59 -27.38
C PRO A 28 -54.79 -44.61 -27.98
N THR A 29 -54.76 -43.37 -27.50
CA THR A 29 -53.82 -42.33 -27.96
C THR A 29 -52.45 -42.55 -27.34
N GLN A 30 -52.43 -42.86 -26.04
CA GLN A 30 -51.21 -43.20 -25.30
C GLN A 30 -50.57 -44.50 -25.83
N ALA A 31 -51.38 -45.52 -26.15
CA ALA A 31 -50.91 -46.76 -26.76
C ALA A 31 -50.27 -46.52 -28.15
N ARG A 32 -50.84 -45.60 -28.96
CA ARG A 32 -50.24 -45.19 -30.24
C ARG A 32 -48.93 -44.44 -30.08
N TRP A 33 -48.85 -43.54 -29.10
CA TRP A 33 -47.61 -42.83 -28.79
C TRP A 33 -46.51 -43.80 -28.33
N LEU A 34 -46.85 -44.75 -27.45
CA LEU A 34 -45.91 -45.75 -26.93
C LEU A 34 -45.37 -46.67 -28.04
N SER A 35 -46.23 -47.06 -29.00
CA SER A 35 -45.83 -47.79 -30.19
C SER A 35 -44.80 -47.01 -31.02
N GLY A 36 -45.03 -45.71 -31.22
CA GLY A 36 -44.08 -44.81 -31.88
C GLY A 36 -42.75 -44.66 -31.12
N TYR A 37 -42.80 -44.63 -29.79
CA TYR A 37 -41.61 -44.57 -28.93
C TYR A 37 -40.73 -45.83 -29.07
N PHE A 38 -41.34 -47.03 -29.06
CA PHE A 38 -40.59 -48.27 -29.27
C PHE A 38 -40.10 -48.44 -30.72
N ALA A 39 -40.86 -47.98 -31.71
CA ALA A 39 -40.39 -47.91 -33.09
C ALA A 39 -39.17 -46.97 -33.24
N GLY A 40 -39.12 -45.88 -32.47
CA GLY A 40 -37.97 -44.96 -32.41
C GLY A 40 -36.72 -45.57 -31.75
N LEU A 41 -36.90 -46.50 -30.80
CA LEU A 41 -35.80 -47.22 -30.15
C LEU A 41 -35.11 -48.21 -31.12
N ASP A 42 -35.87 -48.86 -32.00
CA ASP A 42 -35.32 -49.78 -33.02
C ASP A 42 -34.57 -49.03 -34.15
N ALA A 43 -34.92 -47.76 -34.37
CA ALA A 43 -34.25 -46.85 -35.30
C ALA A 43 -32.96 -46.20 -34.72
N GLY A 44 -32.48 -46.63 -33.54
CA GLY A 44 -31.23 -46.17 -32.95
C GLY A 44 -31.28 -44.79 -32.26
N LEU A 45 -32.47 -44.23 -32.04
CA LEU A 45 -32.65 -43.01 -31.25
C LEU A 45 -32.78 -43.36 -29.75
N LEU A 46 -31.65 -43.72 -29.13
CA LEU A 46 -31.56 -43.62 -27.67
C LEU A 46 -31.57 -42.14 -27.29
N LEU A 47 -32.74 -41.65 -26.86
CA LEU A 47 -32.89 -40.42 -26.10
C LEU A 47 -32.03 -40.53 -24.84
N ARG A 48 -30.84 -39.93 -24.87
CA ARG A 48 -30.10 -39.57 -23.66
C ARG A 48 -31.04 -38.69 -22.83
N ALA A 49 -31.50 -39.20 -21.70
CA ALA A 49 -32.24 -38.42 -20.73
C ALA A 49 -31.38 -37.21 -20.34
N GLN A 50 -31.85 -36.02 -20.70
CA GLN A 50 -31.43 -34.80 -20.04
C GLN A 50 -31.91 -34.91 -18.59
N SER A 51 -30.96 -35.06 -17.67
CA SER A 51 -31.21 -34.73 -16.26
C SER A 51 -31.76 -33.30 -16.18
N PRO A 52 -32.63 -32.98 -15.22
CA PRO A 52 -32.97 -31.59 -14.97
C PRO A 52 -31.65 -30.84 -14.82
N ALA A 53 -31.48 -29.74 -15.57
CA ALA A 53 -30.31 -28.91 -15.45
C ALA A 53 -30.16 -28.55 -13.96
N SER A 54 -29.16 -29.15 -13.30
CA SER A 54 -28.59 -28.52 -12.12
C SER A 54 -28.24 -27.13 -12.61
N ALA A 55 -28.83 -26.09 -12.02
CA ALA A 55 -28.34 -24.74 -12.22
C ALA A 55 -26.83 -24.82 -12.06
N SER A 56 -26.08 -24.65 -13.15
CA SER A 56 -24.65 -24.44 -13.03
C SER A 56 -24.56 -23.24 -12.12
N ALA A 57 -24.00 -23.40 -10.93
CA ALA A 57 -23.61 -22.26 -10.13
C ALA A 57 -22.74 -21.41 -11.04
N SER A 58 -23.31 -20.30 -11.54
CA SER A 58 -22.56 -19.32 -12.30
C SER A 58 -21.36 -19.00 -11.44
N ALA A 59 -20.15 -19.21 -11.95
CA ALA A 59 -18.93 -18.88 -11.23
C ALA A 59 -19.07 -17.43 -10.76
N ARG A 60 -19.06 -17.22 -9.44
CA ARG A 60 -19.30 -15.89 -8.88
C ARG A 60 -18.19 -14.96 -9.37
N LYS A 61 -18.54 -13.75 -9.79
CA LYS A 61 -17.55 -12.75 -10.16
C LYS A 61 -16.70 -12.44 -8.93
N LEU A 62 -15.39 -12.69 -9.04
CA LEU A 62 -14.41 -12.43 -8.00
C LEU A 62 -13.62 -11.19 -8.36
N THR A 63 -13.61 -10.20 -7.47
CA THR A 63 -12.91 -8.93 -7.65
C THR A 63 -12.02 -8.66 -6.44
N ILE A 64 -10.76 -8.28 -6.70
CA ILE A 64 -9.80 -7.84 -5.70
C ILE A 64 -9.63 -6.33 -5.87
N LEU A 65 -9.98 -5.56 -4.84
CA LEU A 65 -9.70 -4.13 -4.77
C LEU A 65 -8.55 -3.88 -3.81
N TYR A 66 -7.67 -2.95 -4.16
CA TYR A 66 -6.63 -2.48 -3.24
C TYR A 66 -6.60 -0.97 -3.10
N GLY A 67 -6.29 -0.50 -1.89
CA GLY A 67 -5.99 0.89 -1.60
C GLY A 67 -4.60 1.01 -0.99
N THR A 68 -3.70 1.75 -1.64
CA THR A 68 -2.29 1.86 -1.24
C THR A 68 -1.76 3.28 -1.40
N GLU A 69 -0.83 3.68 -0.53
CA GLU A 69 0.01 4.88 -0.76
C GLU A 69 1.42 4.44 -1.19
N THR A 70 2.08 3.60 -0.38
CA THR A 70 3.48 3.17 -0.60
C THR A 70 3.63 1.83 -1.33
N GLY A 71 2.55 1.24 -1.84
CA GLY A 71 2.61 0.03 -2.68
C GLY A 71 2.48 -1.32 -1.96
N ASN A 72 2.64 -1.41 -0.63
CA ASN A 72 2.55 -2.70 0.09
C ASN A 72 1.20 -3.43 -0.15
N ALA A 73 0.08 -2.71 -0.14
CA ALA A 73 -1.24 -3.31 -0.38
C ALA A 73 -1.41 -3.75 -1.85
N ALA A 74 -0.83 -3.02 -2.81
CA ALA A 74 -0.83 -3.42 -4.22
C ALA A 74 -0.01 -4.70 -4.46
N GLU A 75 1.15 -4.83 -3.80
CA GLU A 75 1.98 -6.05 -3.89
C GLU A 75 1.27 -7.28 -3.32
N LEU A 76 0.60 -7.13 -2.17
CA LEU A 76 -0.22 -8.20 -1.59
C LEU A 76 -1.39 -8.56 -2.50
N ALA A 77 -2.05 -7.58 -3.12
CA ALA A 77 -3.17 -7.84 -4.03
C ALA A 77 -2.75 -8.56 -5.30
N ARG A 78 -1.56 -8.25 -5.85
CA ARG A 78 -0.96 -9.02 -6.95
C ARG A 78 -0.61 -10.45 -6.52
N SER A 79 -0.02 -10.61 -5.34
CA SER A 79 0.30 -11.93 -4.79
C SER A 79 -0.96 -12.78 -4.58
N LEU A 80 -2.05 -12.18 -4.08
CA LEU A 80 -3.35 -12.83 -3.93
C LEU A 80 -3.96 -13.22 -5.29
N LEU A 81 -3.87 -12.33 -6.29
CA LEU A 81 -4.30 -12.62 -7.66
C LEU A 81 -3.62 -13.88 -8.21
N ASP A 82 -2.30 -13.98 -8.05
CA ASP A 82 -1.50 -15.13 -8.51
C ASP A 82 -1.90 -16.41 -7.79
N VAL A 83 -2.03 -16.37 -6.46
CA VAL A 83 -2.44 -17.52 -5.64
C VAL A 83 -3.84 -18.02 -6.03
N LEU A 84 -4.81 -17.12 -6.17
CA LEU A 84 -6.18 -17.50 -6.52
C LEU A 84 -6.30 -17.98 -7.98
N SER A 85 -5.52 -17.39 -8.88
CA SER A 85 -5.43 -17.81 -10.28
C SER A 85 -4.82 -19.20 -10.43
N ALA A 86 -3.82 -19.55 -9.60
CA ALA A 86 -3.27 -20.91 -9.52
C ALA A 86 -4.31 -21.95 -9.07
N GLN A 87 -5.33 -21.54 -8.30
CA GLN A 87 -6.48 -22.39 -7.92
C GLN A 87 -7.57 -22.49 -9.02
N GLY A 88 -7.33 -21.88 -10.19
CA GLY A 88 -8.24 -21.85 -11.33
C GLY A 88 -9.40 -20.86 -11.19
N LEU A 89 -9.34 -19.94 -10.23
CA LEU A 89 -10.23 -18.78 -10.17
C LEU A 89 -9.78 -17.73 -11.18
N LYS A 90 -10.65 -16.77 -11.52
CA LYS A 90 -10.31 -15.65 -12.41
C LYS A 90 -10.65 -14.32 -11.74
N PRO A 91 -9.86 -13.89 -10.74
CA PRO A 91 -10.11 -12.62 -10.07
C PRO A 91 -9.85 -11.44 -11.01
N ALA A 92 -10.70 -10.41 -10.95
CA ALA A 92 -10.38 -9.10 -11.53
C ALA A 92 -9.66 -8.26 -10.47
N LEU A 93 -8.45 -7.78 -10.75
CA LEU A 93 -7.69 -6.89 -9.87
C LEU A 93 -7.91 -5.42 -10.29
N SER A 94 -8.25 -4.55 -9.35
CA SER A 94 -8.41 -3.11 -9.60
C SER A 94 -7.86 -2.30 -8.44
N ASP A 95 -7.22 -1.18 -8.77
CA ASP A 95 -6.98 -0.10 -7.81
C ASP A 95 -8.31 0.54 -7.43
N MET A 96 -8.48 0.94 -6.17
CA MET A 96 -9.62 1.73 -5.71
C MET A 96 -9.69 3.10 -6.39
N ALA A 97 -8.55 3.69 -6.76
CA ALA A 97 -8.47 4.97 -7.45
C ALA A 97 -9.16 4.93 -8.82
N ASP A 98 -8.97 3.85 -9.57
CA ASP A 98 -9.51 3.66 -10.92
C ASP A 98 -10.83 2.86 -10.93
N TYR A 99 -11.29 2.40 -9.77
CA TYR A 99 -12.48 1.56 -9.67
C TYR A 99 -13.75 2.36 -9.94
N LYS A 100 -14.56 1.87 -10.88
CA LYS A 100 -15.85 2.46 -11.21
C LYS A 100 -16.87 2.12 -10.12
N VAL A 101 -16.99 2.97 -9.12
CA VAL A 101 -17.84 2.79 -7.91
C VAL A 101 -19.30 2.36 -8.19
N ARG A 102 -19.88 2.73 -9.34
CA ARG A 102 -21.23 2.30 -9.75
C ARG A 102 -21.35 0.80 -10.04
N GLN A 103 -20.23 0.10 -10.23
CA GLN A 103 -20.18 -1.35 -10.44
C GLN A 103 -20.28 -2.14 -9.13
N LEU A 104 -20.17 -1.49 -7.97
CA LEU A 104 -20.16 -2.15 -6.66
C LEU A 104 -21.42 -3.01 -6.42
N SER A 105 -22.59 -2.56 -6.90
CA SER A 105 -23.85 -3.32 -6.77
C SER A 105 -23.92 -4.57 -7.65
N GLN A 106 -22.97 -4.75 -8.57
CA GLN A 106 -22.87 -5.88 -9.49
C GLN A 106 -21.76 -6.85 -9.09
N GLU A 107 -20.99 -6.53 -8.05
CA GLU A 107 -19.99 -7.45 -7.51
C GLU A 107 -20.67 -8.63 -6.82
N GLN A 108 -19.94 -9.74 -6.70
CA GLN A 108 -20.43 -10.94 -6.04
C GLN A 108 -19.48 -11.36 -4.94
N ASP A 109 -18.21 -11.60 -5.24
CA ASP A 109 -17.18 -11.85 -4.24
C ASP A 109 -16.13 -10.74 -4.31
N LEU A 110 -16.02 -9.97 -3.23
CA LEU A 110 -15.21 -8.76 -3.15
C LEU A 110 -14.12 -8.90 -2.09
N LEU A 111 -12.87 -9.02 -2.52
CA LEU A 111 -11.71 -9.06 -1.63
C LEU A 111 -11.07 -7.67 -1.58
N ILE A 112 -10.84 -7.14 -0.40
CA ILE A 112 -10.27 -5.80 -0.21
C ILE A 112 -8.96 -5.90 0.56
N ILE A 113 -7.91 -5.27 0.04
CA ILE A 113 -6.64 -5.08 0.73
C ILE A 113 -6.37 -3.59 0.84
N VAL A 114 -6.41 -3.02 2.04
CA VAL A 114 -6.31 -1.56 2.21
C VAL A 114 -5.37 -1.18 3.34
N SER A 115 -4.53 -0.18 3.08
CA SER A 115 -3.64 0.41 4.08
C SER A 115 -4.31 1.60 4.78
N THR A 116 -3.83 1.97 5.97
CA THR A 116 -4.30 3.16 6.71
C THR A 116 -3.17 4.19 6.76
N TYR A 117 -3.49 5.46 6.53
CA TYR A 117 -2.54 6.58 6.51
C TYR A 117 -2.97 7.70 7.47
N GLY A 118 -2.00 8.51 7.89
CA GLY A 118 -2.23 9.68 8.76
C GLY A 118 -2.99 9.32 10.04
N GLU A 119 -4.08 10.04 10.29
CA GLU A 119 -4.93 9.91 11.47
C GLU A 119 -6.10 8.93 11.26
N GLY A 120 -5.81 7.76 10.68
CA GLY A 120 -6.82 6.71 10.46
C GLY A 120 -7.57 6.82 9.13
N ASP A 121 -7.05 7.61 8.20
CA ASP A 121 -7.62 7.83 6.88
C ASP A 121 -7.25 6.70 5.91
N PRO A 122 -8.08 6.44 4.89
CA PRO A 122 -7.67 5.60 3.78
C PRO A 122 -6.50 6.26 3.03
N PRO A 123 -5.76 5.48 2.22
CA PRO A 123 -4.75 6.03 1.32
C PRO A 123 -5.44 7.05 0.40
N GLN A 124 -4.76 8.14 0.08
CA GLN A 124 -5.34 9.22 -0.70
C GLN A 124 -5.94 8.72 -2.02
N PRO A 125 -5.26 7.86 -2.80
CA PRO A 125 -5.84 7.35 -4.05
C PRO A 125 -7.18 6.62 -3.85
N ALA A 126 -7.42 6.06 -2.65
CA ALA A 126 -8.65 5.36 -2.32
C ALA A 126 -9.76 6.25 -1.71
N THR A 127 -9.51 7.53 -1.43
CA THR A 127 -10.47 8.41 -0.73
C THR A 127 -11.82 8.45 -1.45
N GLY A 128 -11.86 8.60 -2.77
CA GLY A 128 -13.12 8.67 -3.53
C GLY A 128 -13.96 7.38 -3.43
N PHE A 129 -13.34 6.22 -3.31
CA PHE A 129 -14.04 4.95 -3.07
C PHE A 129 -14.66 4.93 -1.67
N PHE A 130 -13.91 5.33 -0.65
CA PHE A 130 -14.40 5.41 0.73
C PHE A 130 -15.58 6.37 0.86
N GLU A 131 -15.47 7.59 0.31
CA GLU A 131 -16.55 8.57 0.31
C GLU A 131 -17.84 8.04 -0.33
N PHE A 132 -17.71 7.28 -1.43
CA PHE A 132 -18.87 6.67 -2.09
C PHE A 132 -19.54 5.60 -1.21
N VAL A 133 -18.75 4.70 -0.63
CA VAL A 133 -19.24 3.55 0.16
C VAL A 133 -19.82 4.00 1.52
N GLU A 134 -19.19 4.99 2.15
CA GLU A 134 -19.67 5.60 3.40
C GLU A 134 -20.84 6.57 3.15
N GLY A 135 -20.97 7.09 1.92
CA GLY A 135 -22.00 8.03 1.52
C GLY A 135 -23.42 7.44 1.45
N ARG A 136 -24.41 8.34 1.42
CA ARG A 136 -25.85 7.98 1.29
C ARG A 136 -26.23 7.36 -0.05
N LYS A 137 -25.36 7.50 -1.07
CA LYS A 137 -25.56 6.97 -2.43
C LYS A 137 -25.07 5.52 -2.58
N ALA A 138 -24.46 4.95 -1.54
CA ALA A 138 -24.00 3.57 -1.55
C ALA A 138 -25.17 2.59 -1.79
N PRO A 139 -25.02 1.61 -2.71
CA PRO A 139 -26.05 0.62 -2.96
C PRO A 139 -26.15 -0.38 -1.80
N LYS A 140 -27.30 -1.05 -1.68
CA LYS A 140 -27.40 -2.26 -0.85
C LYS A 140 -26.63 -3.40 -1.50
N LEU A 141 -25.92 -4.18 -0.70
CA LEU A 141 -24.98 -5.21 -1.12
C LEU A 141 -25.40 -6.62 -0.69
N GLY A 142 -26.71 -6.89 -0.66
CA GLY A 142 -27.28 -8.14 -0.12
C GLY A 142 -26.77 -9.43 -0.78
N ASP A 143 -26.35 -9.36 -2.04
CA ASP A 143 -25.81 -10.50 -2.80
C ASP A 143 -24.27 -10.54 -2.82
N VAL A 144 -23.61 -9.58 -2.17
CA VAL A 144 -22.15 -9.46 -2.13
C VAL A 144 -21.60 -10.23 -0.93
N ARG A 145 -20.56 -11.01 -1.16
CA ARG A 145 -19.71 -11.57 -0.11
C ARG A 145 -18.37 -10.87 -0.13
N PHE A 146 -17.77 -10.63 1.02
CA PHE A 146 -16.53 -9.86 1.09
C PHE A 146 -15.54 -10.36 2.13
N ALA A 147 -14.27 -9.96 1.98
CA ALA A 147 -13.25 -10.13 3.00
C ALA A 147 -12.28 -8.94 2.94
N VAL A 148 -11.80 -8.51 4.11
CA VAL A 148 -10.91 -7.35 4.23
C VAL A 148 -9.59 -7.76 4.90
N LEU A 149 -8.49 -7.44 4.25
CA LEU A 149 -7.15 -7.43 4.84
C LEU A 149 -6.76 -5.97 5.07
N ALA A 150 -6.62 -5.58 6.33
CA ALA A 150 -6.26 -4.24 6.72
C ALA A 150 -4.75 -4.17 7.01
N LEU A 151 -4.07 -3.17 6.46
CA LEU A 151 -2.67 -2.88 6.77
C LEU A 151 -2.59 -1.59 7.59
N GLY A 152 -1.80 -1.60 8.66
CA GLY A 152 -1.56 -0.44 9.50
C GLY A 152 -0.26 -0.57 10.28
N ASP A 153 -0.05 0.37 11.19
CA ASP A 153 1.07 0.36 12.14
C ASP A 153 0.52 0.57 13.54
N SER A 154 0.78 -0.38 14.46
CA SER A 154 0.24 -0.33 15.83
C SER A 154 0.84 0.77 16.70
N THR A 155 1.90 1.45 16.24
CA THR A 155 2.41 2.66 16.91
C THR A 155 1.51 3.87 16.71
N TYR A 156 0.59 3.83 15.75
CA TYR A 156 -0.39 4.88 15.49
C TYR A 156 -1.68 4.62 16.27
N GLU A 157 -2.35 5.70 16.67
CA GLU A 157 -3.60 5.63 17.45
C GLU A 157 -4.71 4.90 16.68
N TYR A 158 -4.85 5.22 15.39
CA TYR A 158 -5.89 4.68 14.51
C TYR A 158 -5.40 3.44 13.73
N TYR A 159 -4.86 2.46 14.44
CA TYR A 159 -4.35 1.21 13.85
C TYR A 159 -5.40 0.50 12.98
N CYS A 160 -5.08 0.25 11.70
CA CYS A 160 -5.93 -0.43 10.71
C CYS A 160 -7.32 0.22 10.49
N GLN A 161 -7.47 1.51 10.82
CA GLN A 161 -8.78 2.17 10.85
C GLN A 161 -9.48 2.20 9.48
N ALA A 162 -8.77 2.38 8.38
CA ALA A 162 -9.37 2.35 7.04
C ALA A 162 -9.99 0.97 6.74
N GLY A 163 -9.28 -0.11 7.08
CA GLY A 163 -9.78 -1.48 6.94
C GLY A 163 -10.98 -1.77 7.85
N LYS A 164 -10.95 -1.28 9.10
CA LYS A 164 -12.07 -1.39 10.04
C LYS A 164 -13.32 -0.69 9.53
N ARG A 165 -13.16 0.54 9.02
CA ARG A 165 -14.24 1.36 8.44
C ARG A 165 -14.91 0.65 7.27
N ILE A 166 -14.13 0.22 6.27
CA ILE A 166 -14.71 -0.39 5.07
C ILE A 166 -15.35 -1.75 5.37
N ASP A 167 -14.74 -2.54 6.25
CA ASP A 167 -15.27 -3.83 6.68
C ASP A 167 -16.63 -3.70 7.38
N GLY A 168 -16.72 -2.81 8.37
CA GLY A 168 -17.99 -2.54 9.05
C GLY A 168 -19.04 -1.96 8.10
N ARG A 169 -18.62 -1.06 7.22
CA ARG A 169 -19.54 -0.41 6.27
C ARG A 169 -20.14 -1.37 5.25
N LEU A 170 -19.36 -2.34 4.75
CA LEU A 170 -19.88 -3.34 3.80
C LEU A 170 -20.94 -4.24 4.45
N GLU A 171 -20.73 -4.62 5.72
CA GLU A 171 -21.73 -5.36 6.50
C GLU A 171 -23.00 -4.54 6.73
N GLU A 172 -22.89 -3.25 7.08
CA GLU A 172 -24.04 -2.35 7.21
C GLU A 172 -24.86 -2.23 5.90
N LEU A 173 -24.19 -2.32 4.76
CA LEU A 173 -24.83 -2.31 3.43
C LEU A 173 -25.46 -3.66 3.06
N GLY A 174 -25.28 -4.70 3.88
CA GLY A 174 -25.89 -6.03 3.73
C GLY A 174 -24.98 -7.09 3.11
N ALA A 175 -23.70 -6.79 2.89
CA ALA A 175 -22.75 -7.78 2.39
C ALA A 175 -22.41 -8.82 3.48
N THR A 176 -22.06 -10.04 3.07
CA THR A 176 -21.74 -11.16 3.98
C THR A 176 -20.23 -11.41 4.02
N ARG A 177 -19.62 -11.51 5.21
CA ARG A 177 -18.18 -11.85 5.29
C ARG A 177 -17.91 -13.30 4.87
N LEU A 178 -16.91 -13.49 4.00
CA LEU A 178 -16.34 -14.79 3.62
C LEU A 178 -15.42 -15.32 4.72
N VAL A 179 -14.49 -14.47 5.16
CA VAL A 179 -13.56 -14.73 6.26
C VAL A 179 -13.50 -13.48 7.14
N PRO A 180 -13.15 -13.60 8.44
CA PRO A 180 -12.98 -12.44 9.31
C PRO A 180 -11.92 -11.48 8.76
N ARG A 181 -12.10 -10.18 9.06
CA ARG A 181 -11.07 -9.17 8.81
C ARG A 181 -9.81 -9.52 9.59
N VAL A 182 -8.65 -9.33 8.97
CA VAL A 182 -7.35 -9.42 9.63
C VAL A 182 -6.69 -8.05 9.62
N ASP A 183 -6.32 -7.57 10.80
CA ASP A 183 -5.60 -6.32 11.00
C ASP A 183 -4.09 -6.63 11.08
N CYS A 184 -3.34 -6.26 10.04
CA CYS A 184 -1.92 -6.52 9.92
C CYS A 184 -1.10 -5.29 10.34
N ASP A 185 -0.06 -5.54 11.14
CA ASP A 185 0.96 -4.55 11.49
C ASP A 185 2.04 -4.52 10.39
N VAL A 186 3.14 -3.79 10.60
CA VAL A 186 4.22 -3.64 9.61
C VAL A 186 4.91 -4.97 9.23
N ASP A 187 4.80 -6.00 10.07
CA ASP A 187 5.22 -7.39 9.85
C ASP A 187 4.08 -8.26 9.29
N TYR A 188 3.38 -7.73 8.29
CA TYR A 188 2.14 -8.29 7.74
C TYR A 188 2.29 -9.64 7.02
N GLU A 189 3.49 -10.10 6.69
CA GLU A 189 3.67 -11.26 5.78
C GLU A 189 3.00 -12.54 6.31
N GLU A 190 3.11 -12.81 7.60
CA GLU A 190 2.54 -14.01 8.22
C GLU A 190 1.02 -13.93 8.30
N SER A 191 0.48 -12.81 8.81
CA SER A 191 -0.96 -12.60 8.95
C SER A 191 -1.66 -12.53 7.58
N ALA A 192 -1.05 -11.87 6.59
CA ALA A 192 -1.53 -11.84 5.21
C ALA A 192 -1.49 -13.21 4.55
N GLY A 193 -0.44 -14.00 4.82
CA GLY A 193 -0.33 -15.39 4.36
C GLY A 193 -1.44 -16.28 4.93
N ALA A 194 -1.67 -16.22 6.25
CA ALA A 194 -2.74 -16.96 6.90
C ALA A 194 -4.14 -16.56 6.39
N TRP A 195 -4.38 -15.26 6.20
CA TRP A 195 -5.64 -14.77 5.62
C TRP A 195 -5.85 -15.25 4.17
N THR A 196 -4.79 -15.24 3.36
CA THR A 196 -4.81 -15.76 1.99
C THR A 196 -5.14 -17.26 1.98
N GLN A 197 -4.55 -18.03 2.89
CA GLN A 197 -4.82 -19.45 3.01
C GLN A 197 -6.29 -19.71 3.39
N ALA A 198 -6.85 -18.96 4.36
CA ALA A 198 -8.24 -19.08 4.76
C ALA A 198 -9.21 -18.82 3.58
N LEU A 199 -8.90 -17.84 2.72
CA LEU A 199 -9.67 -17.60 1.50
C LEU A 199 -9.58 -18.76 0.50
N VAL A 200 -8.38 -19.30 0.29
CA VAL A 200 -8.18 -20.46 -0.59
C VAL A 200 -8.99 -21.66 -0.10
N GLU A 201 -8.97 -21.93 1.20
CA GLU A 201 -9.73 -23.01 1.83
C GLU A 201 -11.25 -22.79 1.67
N GLN A 202 -11.72 -21.56 1.88
CA GLN A 202 -13.12 -21.18 1.70
C GLN A 202 -13.59 -21.42 0.25
N PHE A 203 -12.83 -20.96 -0.76
CA PHE A 203 -13.18 -21.19 -2.16
C PHE A 203 -13.03 -22.65 -2.58
N ALA A 204 -12.07 -23.39 -2.01
CA ALA A 204 -11.91 -24.82 -2.26
C ALA A 204 -13.10 -25.63 -1.73
N ALA A 205 -13.57 -25.34 -0.51
CA ALA A 205 -14.75 -25.98 0.08
C ALA A 205 -16.01 -25.78 -0.79
N GLU A 206 -16.16 -24.59 -1.39
CA GLU A 206 -17.26 -24.31 -2.33
C GLU A 206 -17.13 -25.07 -3.66
N LYS A 207 -15.89 -25.31 -4.10
CA LYS A 207 -15.58 -26.06 -5.34
C LYS A 207 -15.77 -27.56 -5.20
N GLU A 208 -15.58 -28.12 -3.99
CA GLU A 208 -15.81 -29.55 -3.71
C GLU A 208 -17.29 -29.96 -3.70
N ALA A 209 -18.22 -29.00 -3.70
CA ALA A 209 -19.65 -29.22 -3.92
C ALA A 209 -20.07 -29.34 -5.41
N ALA A 210 -19.12 -29.28 -6.36
CA ALA A 210 -19.36 -29.46 -7.80
C ALA A 210 -18.43 -30.55 -8.40
N PRO A 211 -18.87 -31.33 -9.41
CA PRO A 211 -18.08 -32.43 -9.95
C PRO A 211 -16.81 -31.92 -10.65
N ARG A 212 -15.66 -32.50 -10.28
CA ARG A 212 -14.31 -32.10 -10.72
C ARG A 212 -14.06 -32.37 -12.21
N VAL A 213 -13.42 -31.40 -12.87
CA VAL A 213 -12.55 -31.63 -14.03
C VAL A 213 -11.21 -30.93 -13.75
N ALA A 214 -10.11 -31.66 -13.93
CA ALA A 214 -8.74 -31.19 -13.68
C ALA A 214 -8.28 -30.19 -14.76
N PRO A 215 -7.54 -29.12 -14.42
CA PRO A 215 -6.86 -28.30 -15.41
C PRO A 215 -5.40 -28.73 -15.62
N ALA A 216 -4.95 -28.59 -16.86
CA ALA A 216 -3.55 -28.68 -17.26
C ALA A 216 -2.86 -27.31 -17.09
N VAL A 217 -1.64 -27.31 -16.56
CA VAL A 217 -0.84 -26.12 -16.29
C VAL A 217 -0.05 -25.73 -17.54
N ALA A 218 -0.20 -24.48 -18.00
CA ALA A 218 0.70 -23.87 -18.97
C ALA A 218 1.45 -22.73 -18.27
N ALA A 219 2.77 -22.82 -18.22
CA ALA A 219 3.64 -21.79 -17.68
C ALA A 219 3.84 -20.68 -18.71
N SER A 220 3.58 -19.43 -18.31
CA SER A 220 3.99 -18.23 -19.05
C SER A 220 5.39 -17.81 -18.58
N ALA A 221 6.26 -17.48 -19.54
CA ALA A 221 7.58 -16.95 -19.29
C ALA A 221 7.50 -15.53 -18.71
N VAL A 222 8.29 -15.28 -17.67
CA VAL A 222 8.41 -13.99 -16.99
C VAL A 222 9.46 -13.15 -17.72
N SER A 223 9.13 -11.91 -18.06
CA SER A 223 10.08 -10.91 -18.54
C SER A 223 11.10 -10.59 -17.43
N ALA A 224 12.33 -10.26 -17.82
CA ALA A 224 13.42 -9.97 -16.91
C ALA A 224 13.12 -8.72 -16.05
N SER A 225 12.59 -8.92 -14.85
CA SER A 225 12.68 -7.94 -13.77
C SER A 225 14.11 -7.96 -13.22
N SER A 226 14.59 -6.84 -12.68
CA SER A 226 15.84 -6.83 -11.92
C SER A 226 15.78 -7.88 -10.81
N ALA A 227 16.91 -8.52 -10.47
CA ALA A 227 16.97 -9.50 -9.39
C ALA A 227 16.81 -8.86 -7.99
N TYR A 228 16.80 -7.54 -7.92
CA TYR A 228 16.76 -6.77 -6.69
C TYR A 228 15.37 -6.21 -6.41
N ALA A 229 14.92 -6.38 -5.17
CA ALA A 229 13.61 -5.97 -4.68
C ALA A 229 13.69 -5.80 -3.16
N LYS A 230 12.59 -5.41 -2.51
CA LYS A 230 12.52 -5.25 -1.03
C LYS A 230 13.10 -6.45 -0.25
N ARG A 231 12.89 -7.68 -0.74
CA ARG A 231 13.39 -8.92 -0.11
C ARG A 231 14.85 -9.26 -0.43
N ASN A 232 15.39 -8.67 -1.49
CA ASN A 232 16.77 -8.85 -1.93
C ASN A 232 17.30 -7.49 -2.38
N PRO A 233 17.60 -6.56 -1.45
CA PRO A 233 18.03 -5.22 -1.79
C PRO A 233 19.43 -5.22 -2.42
N PHE A 234 19.67 -4.27 -3.33
CA PHE A 234 20.96 -4.06 -3.97
C PHE A 234 21.93 -3.31 -3.02
N PRO A 235 23.18 -3.77 -2.83
CA PRO A 235 24.17 -3.04 -2.04
C PRO A 235 24.71 -1.84 -2.85
N ALA A 236 24.07 -0.68 -2.74
CA ALA A 236 24.50 0.54 -3.41
C ALA A 236 25.58 1.27 -2.58
N SER A 237 26.68 1.66 -3.22
CA SER A 237 27.71 2.49 -2.61
C SER A 237 27.28 3.95 -2.58
N VAL A 238 27.46 4.62 -1.44
CA VAL A 238 27.31 6.07 -1.33
C VAL A 238 28.46 6.75 -2.07
N THR A 239 28.15 7.54 -3.09
CA THR A 239 29.15 8.29 -3.86
C THR A 239 29.38 9.67 -3.28
N GLU A 240 28.31 10.36 -2.89
CA GLU A 240 28.35 11.71 -2.33
C GLU A 240 27.42 11.79 -1.11
N ASN A 241 27.83 12.53 -0.08
CA ASN A 241 27.00 12.84 1.08
C ASN A 241 27.39 14.19 1.68
N ILE A 242 26.66 15.23 1.30
CA ILE A 242 27.00 16.62 1.63
C ILE A 242 25.84 17.34 2.32
N VAL A 243 26.19 18.21 3.27
CA VAL A 243 25.24 19.13 3.87
C VAL A 243 24.97 20.28 2.90
N ILE A 244 23.70 20.47 2.52
CA ILE A 244 23.25 21.45 1.53
C ILE A 244 22.56 22.67 2.15
N VAL A 245 22.69 22.83 3.47
CA VAL A 245 22.34 24.07 4.17
C VAL A 245 23.60 24.92 4.40
N GLY A 246 23.43 26.24 4.35
CA GLY A 246 24.47 27.22 4.61
C GLY A 246 24.85 27.34 6.08
N ARG A 247 25.98 28.01 6.33
CA ARG A 247 26.49 28.25 7.68
C ARG A 247 25.47 28.98 8.55
N GLY A 248 25.31 28.52 9.79
CA GLY A 248 24.39 29.12 10.77
C GLY A 248 22.95 28.61 10.68
N SER A 249 22.66 27.63 9.81
CA SER A 249 21.37 26.94 9.84
C SER A 249 21.12 26.29 11.20
N THR A 250 19.85 26.29 11.62
CA THR A 250 19.38 25.61 12.85
C THR A 250 18.93 24.17 12.59
N LYS A 251 19.09 23.71 11.35
CA LYS A 251 18.77 22.36 10.89
C LYS A 251 19.91 21.84 10.04
N GLU A 252 19.80 20.58 9.70
CA GLU A 252 20.67 19.93 8.73
C GLU A 252 19.79 19.39 7.61
N THR A 253 20.28 19.44 6.38
CA THR A 253 19.68 18.76 5.24
C THR A 253 20.82 18.33 4.33
N ARG A 254 20.75 17.10 3.85
CA ARG A 254 21.81 16.47 3.08
C ARG A 254 21.34 16.10 1.69
N HIS A 255 22.25 16.27 0.74
CA HIS A 255 22.20 15.62 -0.55
C HIS A 255 23.03 14.34 -0.47
N ILE A 256 22.45 13.22 -0.89
CA ILE A 256 23.12 11.93 -0.86
C ILE A 256 22.95 11.27 -2.22
N GLU A 257 24.04 10.75 -2.78
CA GLU A 257 24.07 10.06 -4.06
C GLU A 257 24.47 8.60 -3.86
N LEU A 258 23.80 7.70 -4.56
CA LEU A 258 23.97 6.26 -4.45
C LEU A 258 24.21 5.67 -5.84
N ALA A 259 25.30 4.93 -6.01
CA ALA A 259 25.62 4.24 -7.24
C ALA A 259 24.68 3.04 -7.45
N LEU A 260 24.04 3.00 -8.61
CA LEU A 260 23.18 1.92 -9.09
C LEU A 260 23.82 1.13 -10.25
N ALA A 261 25.04 1.48 -10.66
CA ALA A 261 25.74 0.83 -11.76
C ALA A 261 25.79 -0.70 -11.56
N GLY A 262 25.40 -1.45 -12.59
CA GLY A 262 25.37 -2.92 -12.57
C GLY A 262 24.21 -3.54 -11.77
N SER A 263 23.35 -2.76 -11.13
CA SER A 263 22.17 -3.28 -10.42
C SER A 263 21.05 -3.72 -11.35
N GLY A 264 20.92 -3.08 -12.52
CA GLY A 264 19.74 -3.21 -13.39
C GLY A 264 18.45 -2.63 -12.78
N LEU A 265 18.55 -1.87 -11.69
CA LEU A 265 17.43 -1.14 -11.12
C LEU A 265 17.03 0.01 -12.06
N THR A 266 15.73 0.17 -12.25
CA THR A 266 15.15 1.25 -13.05
C THR A 266 14.10 1.97 -12.22
N TYR A 267 13.99 3.28 -12.37
CA TYR A 267 12.98 4.10 -11.70
C TYR A 267 12.59 5.29 -12.56
N GLU A 268 11.44 5.90 -12.25
CA GLU A 268 10.97 7.13 -12.86
C GLU A 268 10.87 8.25 -11.82
N PRO A 269 10.96 9.52 -12.22
CA PRO A 269 10.70 10.63 -11.31
C PRO A 269 9.35 10.48 -10.61
N GLY A 270 9.39 10.59 -9.28
CA GLY A 270 8.25 10.36 -8.39
C GLY A 270 8.25 9.01 -7.69
N ASP A 271 9.12 8.07 -8.10
CA ASP A 271 9.44 6.88 -7.30
C ASP A 271 10.19 7.22 -6.02
N ALA A 272 10.21 6.26 -5.09
CA ALA A 272 10.99 6.34 -3.87
C ALA A 272 12.08 5.28 -3.83
N LEU A 273 13.19 5.60 -3.18
CA LEU A 273 14.24 4.65 -2.83
C LEU A 273 14.00 4.12 -1.42
N GLY A 274 13.84 2.81 -1.28
CA GLY A 274 13.80 2.15 0.00
C GLY A 274 15.20 1.76 0.46
N ILE A 275 15.54 2.11 1.71
CA ILE A 275 16.83 1.77 2.33
C ILE A 275 16.58 0.84 3.52
N ALA A 276 17.17 -0.35 3.48
CA ALA A 276 17.20 -1.24 4.63
C ALA A 276 18.23 -0.74 5.64
N ALA A 277 17.78 0.12 6.56
CA ALA A 277 18.64 0.73 7.56
C ALA A 277 19.06 -0.26 8.65
N SER A 278 20.10 0.13 9.42
CA SER A 278 20.57 -0.59 10.60
C SER A 278 20.56 0.33 11.81
N ASN A 279 20.23 -0.22 12.98
CA ASN A 279 20.32 0.50 14.25
C ASN A 279 21.75 0.99 14.53
N ASP A 280 21.85 2.00 15.39
CA ASP A 280 23.14 2.49 15.87
C ASP A 280 23.75 1.46 16.85
N PRO A 281 24.99 0.98 16.61
CA PRO A 281 25.70 0.11 17.54
C PRO A 281 25.74 0.64 18.97
N ALA A 282 25.79 1.96 19.18
CA ALA A 282 25.75 2.56 20.50
C ALA A 282 24.39 2.37 21.20
N VAL A 283 23.29 2.45 20.44
CA VAL A 283 21.93 2.17 20.96
C VAL A 283 21.77 0.69 21.25
N VAL A 284 22.28 -0.19 20.38
CA VAL A 284 22.28 -1.65 20.59
C VAL A 284 23.05 -2.00 21.86
N ALA A 285 24.27 -1.48 22.02
CA ALA A 285 25.11 -1.72 23.19
C ALA A 285 24.44 -1.22 24.48
N ALA A 286 23.85 -0.02 24.46
CA ALA A 286 23.15 0.53 25.62
C ALA A 286 21.90 -0.29 26.01
N LEU A 287 21.21 -0.87 25.03
CA LEU A 287 20.07 -1.76 25.28
C LEU A 287 20.52 -3.11 25.83
N LEU A 288 21.56 -3.72 25.27
CA LEU A 288 22.13 -4.97 25.77
C LEU A 288 22.64 -4.84 27.22
N ASP A 289 23.30 -3.74 27.53
CA ASP A 289 23.71 -3.39 28.89
C ASP A 289 22.51 -3.27 29.84
N ALA A 290 21.47 -2.54 29.43
CA ALA A 290 20.24 -2.41 30.22
C ALA A 290 19.50 -3.74 30.45
N LEU A 291 19.65 -4.70 29.52
CA LEU A 291 19.09 -6.04 29.61
C LEU A 291 20.03 -7.05 30.32
N SER A 292 21.26 -6.65 30.62
CA SER A 292 22.31 -7.55 31.12
C SER A 292 22.55 -8.77 30.21
N LEU A 293 22.41 -8.61 28.89
CA LEU A 293 22.63 -9.66 27.90
C LEU A 293 24.00 -9.50 27.22
N PRO A 294 24.81 -10.58 27.10
CA PRO A 294 26.06 -10.52 26.36
C PRO A 294 25.79 -10.36 24.86
N ALA A 295 26.60 -9.54 24.19
CA ALA A 295 26.43 -9.22 22.77
C ALA A 295 26.54 -10.45 21.85
N GLU A 296 27.35 -11.43 22.28
CA GLU A 296 27.64 -12.67 21.58
C GLU A 296 26.61 -13.77 21.84
N ALA A 297 25.55 -13.51 22.63
CA ALA A 297 24.50 -14.50 22.87
C ALA A 297 23.88 -14.96 21.55
N GLU A 298 23.88 -16.27 21.33
CA GLU A 298 23.35 -16.87 20.11
C GLU A 298 21.82 -16.91 20.12
N LEU A 299 21.24 -16.65 18.96
CA LEU A 299 19.82 -16.66 18.69
C LEU A 299 19.56 -17.39 17.38
N ASP A 300 18.54 -18.26 17.37
CA ASP A 300 18.02 -18.84 16.14
C ASP A 300 16.83 -18.00 15.65
N LEU A 301 17.00 -17.38 14.48
CA LEU A 301 15.92 -16.71 13.76
C LEU A 301 15.59 -17.51 12.51
N LYS A 302 14.48 -18.25 12.57
CA LYS A 302 13.92 -19.00 11.42
C LYS A 302 14.96 -19.95 10.76
N GLY A 303 15.79 -20.60 11.57
CA GLY A 303 16.83 -21.54 11.14
C GLY A 303 18.17 -20.88 10.81
N GLN A 304 18.33 -19.57 11.05
CA GLN A 304 19.60 -18.86 10.94
C GLN A 304 20.12 -18.49 12.32
N THR A 305 21.27 -19.06 12.70
CA THR A 305 22.00 -18.67 13.91
C THR A 305 22.72 -17.34 13.70
N MET A 306 22.49 -16.39 14.60
CA MET A 306 23.23 -15.11 14.66
C MET A 306 23.35 -14.63 16.10
N THR A 307 24.20 -13.63 16.33
CA THR A 307 24.31 -13.00 17.65
C THR A 307 23.13 -12.06 17.91
N ILE A 308 22.78 -11.86 19.19
CA ILE A 308 21.76 -10.87 19.57
C ILE A 308 22.15 -9.45 19.12
N ALA A 309 23.44 -9.11 19.16
CA ALA A 309 23.90 -7.81 18.68
C ALA A 309 23.62 -7.62 17.17
N GLU A 310 23.89 -8.61 16.34
CA GLU A 310 23.56 -8.58 14.91
C GLU A 310 22.05 -8.50 14.66
N ALA A 311 21.27 -9.31 15.40
CA ALA A 311 19.81 -9.31 15.31
C ALA A 311 19.21 -7.94 15.66
N LEU A 312 19.62 -7.34 16.79
CA LEU A 312 19.16 -6.01 17.20
C LEU A 312 19.71 -4.91 16.29
N THR A 313 20.83 -5.12 15.60
CA THR A 313 21.37 -4.15 14.64
C THR A 313 20.57 -4.13 13.34
N GLN A 314 20.18 -5.29 12.81
CA GLN A 314 19.71 -5.42 11.43
C GLN A 314 18.27 -5.90 11.27
N ARG A 315 17.69 -6.56 12.29
CA ARG A 315 16.43 -7.31 12.14
C ARG A 315 15.27 -6.71 12.91
N PHE A 316 15.52 -6.03 14.03
CA PHE A 316 14.46 -5.56 14.92
C PHE A 316 14.48 -4.06 15.13
N GLU A 317 13.29 -3.49 15.27
CA GLU A 317 13.09 -2.13 15.77
C GLU A 317 13.33 -2.13 17.28
N ILE A 318 14.28 -1.31 17.72
CA ILE A 318 14.71 -1.22 19.13
C ILE A 318 14.53 0.18 19.71
N THR A 319 13.99 1.11 18.92
CA THR A 319 13.70 2.48 19.35
C THR A 319 12.23 2.60 19.75
N ALA A 320 11.31 2.60 18.79
CA ALA A 320 9.88 2.76 19.05
C ALA A 320 9.30 1.53 19.77
N ALA A 321 8.58 1.76 20.88
CA ALA A 321 7.85 0.72 21.58
C ALA A 321 6.48 0.48 20.94
N THR A 322 6.03 -0.77 20.92
CA THR A 322 4.70 -1.18 20.43
C THR A 322 3.81 -1.63 21.59
N PRO A 323 2.48 -1.71 21.41
CA PRO A 323 1.60 -2.34 22.39
C PRO A 323 2.04 -3.78 22.73
N ARG A 324 2.46 -4.56 21.72
CA ARG A 324 3.01 -5.92 21.91
C ARG A 324 4.22 -5.94 22.85
N PHE A 325 5.16 -5.01 22.68
CA PHE A 325 6.30 -4.89 23.58
C PHE A 325 5.87 -4.49 24.99
N LEU A 326 4.92 -3.57 25.10
CA LEU A 326 4.41 -3.11 26.40
C LEU A 326 3.72 -4.25 27.17
N ASP A 327 2.91 -5.07 26.51
CA ASP A 327 2.26 -6.24 27.09
C ASP A 327 3.29 -7.23 27.65
N TYR A 328 4.29 -7.56 26.83
CA TYR A 328 5.38 -8.46 27.21
C TYR A 328 6.17 -7.92 28.40
N TRP A 329 6.53 -6.63 28.38
CA TRP A 329 7.34 -6.04 29.44
C TRP A 329 6.56 -5.84 30.73
N ALA A 330 5.25 -5.53 30.65
CA ALA A 330 4.36 -5.47 31.81
C ALA A 330 4.27 -6.83 32.52
N LEU A 331 4.16 -7.92 31.74
CA LEU A 331 4.11 -9.28 32.27
C LEU A 331 5.40 -9.66 33.02
N LEU A 332 6.57 -9.30 32.48
CA LEU A 332 7.85 -9.65 33.09
C LEU A 332 8.25 -8.77 34.28
N SER A 333 7.95 -7.48 34.21
CA SER A 333 8.32 -6.52 35.26
C SER A 333 7.36 -6.52 36.45
N ASP A 334 6.15 -7.07 36.30
CA ASP A 334 5.04 -6.98 37.27
C ASP A 334 4.77 -5.51 37.72
N ALA A 335 5.09 -4.56 36.84
CA ALA A 335 4.99 -3.15 37.15
C ALA A 335 3.54 -2.67 37.02
N ALA A 336 2.90 -2.37 38.15
CA ALA A 336 1.53 -1.87 38.18
C ALA A 336 1.28 -0.68 37.24
N ALA A 337 2.27 0.20 37.06
CA ALA A 337 2.17 1.32 36.14
C ALA A 337 2.01 0.88 34.67
N LEU A 338 2.70 -0.18 34.25
CA LEU A 338 2.58 -0.73 32.90
C LEU A 338 1.25 -1.48 32.75
N THR A 339 0.88 -2.31 33.73
CA THR A 339 -0.40 -3.04 33.73
C THR A 339 -1.60 -2.10 33.60
N GLN A 340 -1.56 -0.93 34.26
CA GLN A 340 -2.61 0.06 34.13
C GLN A 340 -2.71 0.64 32.71
N LEU A 341 -1.60 0.83 32.00
CA LEU A 341 -1.62 1.33 30.61
C LEU A 341 -2.26 0.33 29.63
N LEU A 342 -2.34 -0.95 30.00
CA LEU A 342 -2.97 -1.98 29.18
C LEU A 342 -4.50 -1.98 29.25
N GLN A 343 -5.10 -1.23 30.19
CA GLN A 343 -6.55 -1.13 30.31
C GLN A 343 -7.16 -0.45 29.06
N GLU A 344 -8.34 -0.90 28.66
CA GLU A 344 -9.01 -0.44 27.43
C GLU A 344 -9.36 1.06 27.46
N ASP A 345 -9.77 1.56 28.64
CA ASP A 345 -10.14 2.95 28.88
C ASP A 345 -8.94 3.92 28.93
N ARG A 346 -7.71 3.41 28.91
CA ARG A 346 -6.46 4.20 28.94
C ARG A 346 -5.69 4.21 27.61
N SER A 347 -6.37 3.96 26.49
CA SER A 347 -5.77 3.96 25.16
C SER A 347 -5.00 5.23 24.82
N GLY A 348 -5.54 6.41 25.16
CA GLY A 348 -4.88 7.70 24.93
C GLY A 348 -3.59 7.86 25.75
N GLU A 349 -3.60 7.45 27.02
CA GLU A 349 -2.42 7.50 27.88
C GLU A 349 -1.34 6.52 27.42
N ARG A 350 -1.74 5.30 27.02
CA ARG A 350 -0.86 4.31 26.41
C ARG A 350 -0.20 4.87 25.15
N SER A 351 -0.97 5.53 24.29
CA SER A 351 -0.47 6.14 23.06
C SER A 351 0.57 7.24 23.34
N VAL A 352 0.31 8.13 24.31
CA VAL A 352 1.29 9.13 24.75
C VAL A 352 2.53 8.47 25.35
N PHE A 353 2.38 7.43 26.17
CA PHE A 353 3.50 6.71 26.77
C PHE A 353 4.43 6.10 25.70
N LEU A 354 3.87 5.40 24.71
CA LEU A 354 4.64 4.78 23.61
C LEU A 354 5.34 5.81 22.72
N ARG A 355 4.75 7.00 22.52
CA ARG A 355 5.40 8.11 21.78
C ARG A 355 6.50 8.82 22.57
N THR A 356 6.50 8.69 23.89
CA THR A 356 7.42 9.42 24.79
C THR A 356 8.46 8.53 25.47
N HIS A 357 8.48 7.24 25.18
CA HIS A 357 9.49 6.31 25.72
C HIS A 357 9.95 5.37 24.61
N HIS A 358 11.26 5.28 24.40
CA HIS A 358 11.83 4.20 23.60
C HIS A 358 11.85 2.90 24.41
N ILE A 359 12.05 1.76 23.73
CA ILE A 359 12.22 0.46 24.36
C ILE A 359 13.27 0.52 25.50
N ILE A 360 14.43 1.14 25.25
CA ILE A 360 15.47 1.30 26.27
C ILE A 360 15.01 2.10 27.49
N ASP A 361 14.16 3.12 27.31
CA ASP A 361 13.63 3.93 28.40
C ASP A 361 12.68 3.10 29.28
N ILE A 362 11.85 2.26 28.65
CA ILE A 362 10.96 1.33 29.35
C ILE A 362 11.78 0.29 30.13
N VAL A 363 12.77 -0.33 29.50
CA VAL A 363 13.65 -1.34 30.12
C VAL A 363 14.37 -0.76 31.34
N ARG A 364 14.96 0.43 31.22
CA ARG A 364 15.66 1.10 32.33
C ARG A 364 14.72 1.51 33.46
N ARG A 365 13.51 1.98 33.13
CA ARG A 365 12.51 2.43 34.11
C ARG A 365 11.87 1.28 34.87
N PHE A 366 11.72 0.12 34.23
CA PHE A 366 11.09 -1.07 34.79
C PHE A 366 12.03 -2.28 34.61
N PRO A 367 13.13 -2.36 35.38
CA PRO A 367 14.14 -3.41 35.21
C PRO A 367 13.57 -4.79 35.54
N VAL A 368 13.97 -5.80 34.75
CA VAL A 368 13.64 -7.21 34.93
C VAL A 368 14.94 -7.97 35.20
N GLY A 369 14.92 -8.91 36.16
CA GLY A 369 16.13 -9.62 36.60
C GLY A 369 16.70 -10.61 35.58
N GLU A 370 15.85 -11.43 34.97
CA GLU A 370 16.25 -12.38 33.91
C GLU A 370 15.33 -12.20 32.69
N VAL A 371 15.94 -11.91 31.53
CA VAL A 371 15.23 -11.74 30.27
C VAL A 371 15.56 -12.91 29.35
N MET A 372 14.55 -13.71 29.02
CA MET A 372 14.70 -14.77 28.02
C MET A 372 14.84 -14.14 26.63
N LEU A 373 16.00 -14.35 26.01
CA LEU A 373 16.39 -13.76 24.73
C LEU A 373 15.33 -13.97 23.63
N GLN A 374 14.85 -15.21 23.45
CA GLN A 374 13.80 -15.51 22.46
C GLN A 374 12.50 -14.75 22.75
N GLY A 375 12.11 -14.66 24.03
CA GLY A 375 10.91 -13.93 24.44
C GLY A 375 11.00 -12.45 24.13
N PHE A 376 12.16 -11.83 24.43
CA PHE A 376 12.40 -10.42 24.18
C PHE A 376 12.31 -10.10 22.69
N VAL A 377 13.03 -10.87 21.87
CA VAL A 377 13.05 -10.67 20.42
C VAL A 377 11.67 -10.90 19.80
N SER A 378 10.87 -11.84 20.32
CA SER A 378 9.52 -12.10 19.84
C SER A 378 8.55 -10.96 20.14
N ALA A 379 8.84 -10.14 21.17
CA ALA A 379 8.06 -8.95 21.50
C ALA A 379 8.40 -7.75 20.59
N LEU A 380 9.63 -7.69 20.06
CA LEU A 380 10.08 -6.64 19.15
C LEU A 380 9.49 -6.81 17.75
N ARG A 381 9.21 -5.71 17.06
CA ARG A 381 8.80 -5.75 15.64
C ARG A 381 10.02 -5.76 14.71
N PRO A 382 9.90 -6.31 13.49
CA PRO A 382 10.95 -6.21 12.49
C PRO A 382 11.32 -4.76 12.15
N LEU A 383 12.62 -4.53 11.92
CA LEU A 383 13.11 -3.24 11.45
C LEU A 383 12.65 -3.00 10.02
N GLN A 384 11.94 -1.89 9.79
CA GLN A 384 11.38 -1.56 8.49
C GLN A 384 12.36 -0.72 7.66
N PRO A 385 12.44 -0.96 6.34
CA PRO A 385 13.13 -0.04 5.44
C PRO A 385 12.50 1.36 5.49
N ARG A 386 13.30 2.39 5.20
CA ARG A 386 12.80 3.77 5.08
C ARG A 386 12.79 4.20 3.62
N LEU A 387 11.65 4.73 3.19
CA LEU A 387 11.46 5.27 1.85
C LEU A 387 11.86 6.75 1.80
N TYR A 388 12.49 7.15 0.70
CA TYR A 388 12.85 8.52 0.40
C TYR A 388 12.47 8.85 -1.05
N SER A 389 11.74 9.94 -1.29
CA SER A 389 11.41 10.39 -2.65
C SER A 389 12.69 10.67 -3.43
N LEU A 390 12.81 10.11 -4.63
CA LEU A 390 14.00 10.26 -5.47
C LEU A 390 14.15 11.71 -5.93
N ALA A 391 15.37 12.23 -5.77
CA ALA A 391 15.75 13.59 -6.13
C ALA A 391 16.54 13.70 -7.44
N SER A 392 16.59 12.61 -8.20
CA SER A 392 17.21 12.55 -9.53
C SER A 392 16.32 11.86 -10.55
N SER A 393 16.61 12.08 -11.83
CA SER A 393 16.10 11.33 -12.97
C SER A 393 17.21 10.47 -13.57
N LEU A 394 16.91 9.22 -13.95
CA LEU A 394 17.86 8.37 -14.69
C LEU A 394 18.25 8.95 -16.06
N ALA A 395 17.43 9.83 -16.64
CA ALA A 395 17.75 10.52 -17.88
C ALA A 395 18.86 11.57 -17.70
N ALA A 396 18.99 12.14 -16.49
CA ALA A 396 20.00 13.15 -16.16
C ALA A 396 21.22 12.55 -15.41
N ALA A 397 20.98 11.59 -14.53
CA ALA A 397 22.00 10.89 -13.76
C ALA A 397 21.86 9.36 -13.99
N PRO A 398 22.39 8.85 -15.12
CA PRO A 398 22.37 7.42 -15.39
C PRO A 398 23.09 6.68 -14.26
N ASP A 399 22.53 5.54 -13.85
CA ASP A 399 23.11 4.67 -12.82
C ASP A 399 23.30 5.33 -11.44
N GLU A 400 22.58 6.42 -11.11
CA GLU A 400 22.66 7.09 -9.81
C GLU A 400 21.27 7.37 -9.23
N ALA A 401 21.10 7.22 -7.92
CA ALA A 401 19.91 7.66 -7.19
C ALA A 401 20.28 8.73 -6.16
N HIS A 402 19.60 9.88 -6.21
CA HIS A 402 19.87 11.00 -5.34
C HIS A 402 18.75 11.15 -4.30
N LEU A 403 19.10 11.53 -3.08
CA LEU A 403 18.17 11.73 -1.97
C LEU A 403 18.35 13.13 -1.37
N THR A 404 17.26 13.69 -0.86
CA THR A 404 17.29 14.91 -0.03
C THR A 404 16.79 14.58 1.37
N VAL A 405 17.70 14.54 2.35
CA VAL A 405 17.42 13.97 3.67
C VAL A 405 17.61 15.00 4.77
N ALA A 406 16.58 15.22 5.57
CA ALA A 406 16.70 15.93 6.84
C ALA A 406 16.87 14.90 7.98
N PRO A 407 18.02 14.86 8.68
CA PRO A 407 18.20 13.94 9.80
C PRO A 407 17.23 14.26 10.93
N VAL A 408 16.56 13.21 11.41
CA VAL A 408 15.64 13.30 12.54
C VAL A 408 16.48 13.30 13.81
N ARG A 409 16.36 14.38 14.59
CA ARG A 409 17.07 14.61 15.85
C ARG A 409 16.10 15.17 16.87
N TYR A 410 16.11 14.61 18.07
CA TYR A 410 15.27 15.08 19.19
C TYR A 410 15.93 14.71 20.51
N ALA A 411 15.41 15.24 21.62
CA ALA A 411 15.81 14.83 22.95
C ALA A 411 14.65 14.11 23.63
N LEU A 412 14.93 12.98 24.26
CA LEU A 412 13.97 12.22 25.04
C LEU A 412 14.58 11.90 26.39
N HIS A 413 13.89 12.24 27.48
CA HIS A 413 14.38 12.10 28.86
C HIS A 413 15.78 12.71 29.10
N GLY A 414 16.13 13.78 28.40
CA GLY A 414 17.43 14.44 28.51
C GLY A 414 18.56 13.80 27.71
N GLU A 415 18.30 12.70 27.01
CA GLU A 415 19.24 12.06 26.09
C GLU A 415 18.96 12.47 24.63
N ALA A 416 20.01 12.71 23.85
CA ALA A 416 19.87 12.93 22.42
C ALA A 416 19.45 11.62 21.72
N ARG A 417 18.50 11.72 20.80
CA ARG A 417 17.96 10.64 19.99
C ARG A 417 18.06 11.01 18.51
N SER A 418 18.15 9.99 17.67
CA SER A 418 18.14 10.14 16.22
C SER A 418 17.25 9.11 15.56
N GLY A 419 16.67 9.45 14.42
CA GLY A 419 15.98 8.48 13.59
C GLY A 419 16.95 7.43 13.04
N VAL A 420 16.54 6.17 13.02
CA VAL A 420 17.40 5.03 12.63
C VAL A 420 18.03 5.22 11.25
N ALA A 421 17.20 5.41 10.21
CA ALA A 421 17.66 5.55 8.84
C ALA A 421 18.35 6.90 8.57
N SER A 422 17.76 8.00 9.03
CA SER A 422 18.30 9.33 8.74
C SER A 422 19.56 9.64 9.56
N GLY A 423 19.71 9.06 10.76
CA GLY A 423 20.95 9.07 11.54
C GLY A 423 22.04 8.17 10.93
N LEU A 424 21.69 6.97 10.42
CA LEU A 424 22.62 6.16 9.62
C LEU A 424 23.18 6.98 8.45
N LEU A 425 22.29 7.59 7.66
CA LEU A 425 22.66 8.40 6.50
C LEU A 425 23.50 9.62 6.86
N ALA A 426 23.19 10.33 7.95
CA ALA A 426 23.91 11.55 8.31
C ALA A 426 25.26 11.29 9.00
N ASP A 427 25.35 10.28 9.86
CA ASP A 427 26.50 10.11 10.76
C ASP A 427 27.43 8.96 10.38
N ARG A 428 26.90 7.96 9.68
CA ARG A 428 27.60 6.68 9.49
C ARG A 428 27.74 6.26 8.02
N ALA A 429 27.08 6.94 7.10
CA ALA A 429 27.12 6.64 5.66
C ALA A 429 27.99 7.66 4.91
N GLY A 430 29.29 7.66 5.16
CA GLY A 430 30.24 8.42 4.33
C GLY A 430 30.39 7.83 2.93
N PRO A 431 31.13 8.50 2.03
CA PRO A 431 31.50 7.93 0.73
C PRO A 431 32.05 6.51 0.87
N ASP A 432 31.77 5.67 -0.12
CA ASP A 432 32.11 4.23 -0.19
C ASP A 432 31.35 3.32 0.78
N THR A 433 30.43 3.86 1.61
CA THR A 433 29.57 3.02 2.46
C THR A 433 28.55 2.28 1.59
N GLU A 434 28.44 0.96 1.74
CA GLU A 434 27.40 0.18 1.08
C GLU A 434 26.10 0.18 1.88
N LEU A 435 25.01 0.56 1.22
CA LEU A 435 23.65 0.57 1.78
C LEU A 435 22.75 -0.35 0.96
N PRO A 436 21.95 -1.23 1.59
CA PRO A 436 21.02 -2.06 0.84
C PRO A 436 19.80 -1.24 0.42
N VAL A 437 19.58 -1.11 -0.89
CA VAL A 437 18.52 -0.29 -1.49
C VAL A 437 17.60 -1.06 -2.44
N TYR A 438 16.39 -0.57 -2.63
CA TYR A 438 15.45 -1.04 -3.66
C TYR A 438 14.56 0.11 -4.15
N ILE A 439 13.98 -0.03 -5.34
CA ILE A 439 13.03 0.95 -5.88
C ILE A 439 11.62 0.60 -5.43
N GLN A 440 10.92 1.57 -4.85
CA GLN A 440 9.49 1.53 -4.60
C GLN A 440 8.77 2.38 -5.66
N THR A 441 8.04 1.72 -6.55
CA THR A 441 7.31 2.41 -7.62
C THR A 441 6.09 3.15 -7.06
N ASN A 442 5.86 4.39 -7.51
CA ASN A 442 4.69 5.20 -7.17
C ASN A 442 3.94 5.67 -8.43
N PRO A 443 3.01 4.88 -8.97
CA PRO A 443 2.28 5.24 -10.19
C PRO A 443 1.37 6.47 -10.03
N HIS A 444 1.04 6.87 -8.80
CA HIS A 444 0.15 8.01 -8.51
C HIS A 444 0.90 9.34 -8.40
N PHE A 445 2.23 9.33 -8.54
CA PHE A 445 3.06 10.52 -8.52
C PHE A 445 3.98 10.53 -9.74
N ARG A 446 3.47 11.07 -10.86
CA ARG A 446 4.12 11.01 -12.17
C ARG A 446 3.96 12.28 -12.97
N LEU A 447 4.99 12.58 -13.77
CA LEU A 447 4.94 13.64 -14.77
C LEU A 447 3.85 13.36 -15.82
N PRO A 448 3.16 14.42 -16.32
CA PRO A 448 2.24 14.29 -17.45
C PRO A 448 3.02 14.29 -18.78
N GLY A 449 2.31 14.37 -19.90
CA GLY A 449 2.95 14.56 -21.21
C GLY A 449 3.77 15.85 -21.30
N ASP A 450 4.76 15.86 -22.18
CA ASP A 450 5.84 16.88 -22.23
C ASP A 450 5.35 18.33 -22.43
N ASP A 451 4.21 18.53 -23.10
CA ASP A 451 3.62 19.87 -23.34
C ASP A 451 2.72 20.35 -22.21
N VAL A 452 2.37 19.48 -21.27
CA VAL A 452 1.43 19.80 -20.19
C VAL A 452 2.12 20.61 -19.10
N PRO A 453 1.55 21.76 -18.67
CA PRO A 453 2.10 22.55 -17.58
C PRO A 453 2.07 21.81 -16.24
N ILE A 454 3.03 22.08 -15.37
CA ILE A 454 3.05 21.55 -14.00
C ILE A 454 3.27 22.64 -12.96
N ILE A 455 2.59 22.49 -11.83
CA ILE A 455 2.73 23.30 -10.62
C ILE A 455 3.25 22.39 -9.52
N MET A 456 4.44 22.69 -9.02
CA MET A 456 5.14 21.92 -8.01
C MET A 456 5.14 22.71 -6.69
N ILE A 457 4.69 22.11 -5.60
CA ILE A 457 4.54 22.79 -4.30
C ILE A 457 5.26 21.97 -3.23
N GLY A 458 6.41 22.44 -2.76
CA GLY A 458 7.21 21.72 -1.78
C GLY A 458 7.92 22.62 -0.79
N ALA A 459 7.99 22.18 0.46
CA ALA A 459 8.80 22.83 1.48
C ALA A 459 9.86 21.89 2.05
N GLY A 460 11.03 22.43 2.38
CA GLY A 460 12.15 21.66 2.90
C GLY A 460 12.52 20.48 2.00
N THR A 461 12.53 19.26 2.53
CA THR A 461 12.84 18.03 1.78
C THR A 461 11.79 17.69 0.72
N GLY A 462 10.60 18.30 0.75
CA GLY A 462 9.56 18.13 -0.27
C GLY A 462 9.96 18.60 -1.67
N VAL A 463 11.13 19.25 -1.84
CA VAL A 463 11.66 19.59 -3.16
C VAL A 463 12.31 18.42 -3.88
N ALA A 464 12.59 17.32 -3.18
CA ALA A 464 13.29 16.15 -3.73
C ALA A 464 12.70 15.72 -5.08
N PRO A 465 11.42 15.33 -5.18
CA PRO A 465 10.88 14.86 -6.46
C PRO A 465 10.84 15.96 -7.54
N TYR A 466 10.78 17.24 -7.16
CA TYR A 466 10.75 18.35 -8.13
C TYR A 466 12.10 18.59 -8.79
N ARG A 467 13.20 18.28 -8.09
CA ARG A 467 14.52 18.23 -8.71
C ARG A 467 14.57 17.13 -9.78
N ALA A 468 14.05 15.94 -9.47
CA ALA A 468 13.94 14.84 -10.44
C ALA A 468 13.02 15.20 -11.63
N PHE A 469 11.91 15.88 -11.38
CA PHE A 469 10.97 16.30 -12.42
C PHE A 469 11.60 17.28 -13.41
N LEU A 470 12.31 18.30 -12.92
CA LEU A 470 12.98 19.25 -13.81
C LEU A 470 14.13 18.61 -14.58
N GLN A 471 14.93 17.75 -13.94
CA GLN A 471 15.96 16.98 -14.63
C GLN A 471 15.39 16.14 -15.78
N GLU A 472 14.28 15.44 -15.55
CA GLU A 472 13.62 14.62 -16.58
C GLU A 472 13.09 15.49 -17.72
N ARG A 473 12.39 16.58 -17.39
CA ARG A 473 11.80 17.48 -18.39
C ARG A 473 12.87 18.16 -19.23
N GLU A 474 13.97 18.56 -18.62
CA GLU A 474 15.13 19.09 -19.34
C GLU A 474 15.74 18.04 -20.28
N ALA A 475 16.00 16.82 -19.77
CA ALA A 475 16.58 15.74 -20.58
C ALA A 475 15.69 15.34 -21.77
N ARG A 476 14.36 15.40 -21.61
CA ARG A 476 13.38 15.14 -22.68
C ARG A 476 13.17 16.33 -23.62
N GLY A 477 13.63 17.53 -23.26
CA GLY A 477 13.32 18.76 -24.00
C GLY A 477 11.84 19.15 -23.92
N ALA A 478 11.19 18.87 -22.80
CA ALA A 478 9.76 19.09 -22.60
C ALA A 478 9.40 20.59 -22.59
N GLY A 479 8.45 21.00 -23.43
CA GLY A 479 8.11 22.41 -23.66
C GLY A 479 7.05 22.99 -22.71
N GLY A 480 6.32 22.15 -21.97
CA GLY A 480 5.29 22.63 -21.04
C GLY A 480 5.88 23.45 -19.89
N LYS A 481 5.09 24.43 -19.40
CA LYS A 481 5.54 25.37 -18.36
C LYS A 481 5.74 24.68 -17.02
N ASN A 482 6.84 25.00 -16.34
CA ASN A 482 7.12 24.54 -14.98
C ASN A 482 7.04 25.70 -13.99
N TRP A 483 6.27 25.54 -12.92
CA TRP A 483 6.16 26.52 -11.83
C TRP A 483 6.41 25.84 -10.48
N LEU A 484 7.40 26.34 -9.72
CA LEU A 484 7.73 25.85 -8.39
C LEU A 484 7.34 26.86 -7.29
N PHE A 485 6.58 26.40 -6.30
CA PHE A 485 6.44 27.04 -4.99
C PHE A 485 7.36 26.36 -4.00
N PHE A 486 8.34 27.08 -3.49
CA PHE A 486 9.34 26.56 -2.55
C PHE A 486 9.23 27.22 -1.18
N GLY A 487 9.17 26.41 -0.12
CA GLY A 487 9.15 26.88 1.26
C GLY A 487 10.38 26.44 2.06
N GLU A 488 10.97 27.36 2.84
CA GLU A 488 11.95 27.02 3.87
C GLU A 488 11.95 28.00 5.06
N ARG A 489 12.82 27.77 6.03
CA ARG A 489 13.02 28.63 7.20
C ARG A 489 13.68 29.95 6.83
N ASN A 490 14.88 29.91 6.25
CA ASN A 490 15.68 31.12 6.01
C ASN A 490 16.30 31.15 4.61
N PHE A 491 16.27 32.30 3.93
CA PHE A 491 16.83 32.49 2.59
C PHE A 491 18.34 32.23 2.53
N ARG A 492 19.08 32.71 3.54
CA ARG A 492 20.56 32.70 3.51
C ARG A 492 21.16 31.34 3.87
N SER A 493 20.50 30.57 4.72
CA SER A 493 21.05 29.31 5.25
C SER A 493 20.31 28.08 4.74
N ASP A 494 19.06 28.19 4.30
CA ASP A 494 18.22 27.00 4.11
C ASP A 494 17.69 26.87 2.67
N PHE A 495 18.16 27.71 1.73
CA PHE A 495 17.73 27.65 0.33
C PHE A 495 18.39 26.47 -0.40
N LEU A 496 17.78 25.29 -0.25
CA LEU A 496 18.22 24.03 -0.84
C LEU A 496 18.32 24.14 -2.38
N TYR A 497 19.41 23.64 -2.96
CA TYR A 497 19.68 23.58 -4.41
C TYR A 497 19.56 24.93 -5.15
N GLN A 498 19.81 26.06 -4.46
CA GLN A 498 19.63 27.41 -5.01
C GLN A 498 20.24 27.61 -6.40
N THR A 499 21.47 27.14 -6.62
CA THR A 499 22.19 27.31 -7.88
C THR A 499 21.51 26.55 -9.03
N GLU A 500 20.97 25.36 -8.77
CA GLU A 500 20.27 24.56 -9.79
C GLU A 500 18.96 25.24 -10.20
N TRP A 501 18.15 25.70 -9.23
CA TRP A 501 16.91 26.43 -9.54
C TRP A 501 17.18 27.71 -10.34
N GLN A 502 18.24 28.45 -10.01
CA GLN A 502 18.65 29.65 -10.75
C GLN A 502 19.12 29.32 -12.18
N GLY A 503 19.80 28.19 -12.37
CA GLY A 503 20.16 27.67 -13.68
C GLY A 503 18.91 27.42 -14.54
N TRP A 504 17.97 26.63 -14.03
CA TRP A 504 16.74 26.33 -14.76
C TRP A 504 15.84 27.55 -15.01
N LEU A 505 15.82 28.53 -14.10
CA LEU A 505 15.13 29.82 -14.33
C LEU A 505 15.76 30.61 -15.48
N LYS A 506 17.10 30.61 -15.56
CA LYS A 506 17.83 31.32 -16.60
C LYS A 506 17.67 30.66 -17.97
N ASP A 507 17.68 29.33 -18.00
CA ASP A 507 17.62 28.56 -19.25
C ASP A 507 16.17 28.32 -19.71
N GLY A 508 15.19 28.70 -18.89
CA GLY A 508 13.76 28.64 -19.20
C GLY A 508 13.10 27.29 -18.92
N ALA A 509 13.87 26.29 -18.46
CA ALA A 509 13.35 25.00 -18.00
C ALA A 509 12.41 25.18 -16.80
N LEU A 510 12.74 26.08 -15.86
CA LEU A 510 11.81 26.52 -14.81
C LEU A 510 11.25 27.88 -15.22
N GLY A 511 9.95 27.94 -15.55
CA GLY A 511 9.34 29.18 -16.03
C GLY A 511 9.11 30.21 -14.92
N ARG A 512 8.82 29.73 -13.71
CA ARG A 512 8.56 30.58 -12.54
C ARG A 512 8.89 29.87 -11.24
N MET A 513 9.38 30.63 -10.27
CA MET A 513 9.58 30.15 -8.89
C MET A 513 9.12 31.20 -7.89
N ASP A 514 8.26 30.80 -6.94
CA ASP A 514 7.82 31.63 -5.84
C ASP A 514 8.32 31.04 -4.51
N VAL A 515 9.00 31.85 -3.71
CA VAL A 515 9.71 31.40 -2.50
C VAL A 515 9.09 31.95 -1.21
N ALA A 516 9.01 31.10 -0.19
CA ALA A 516 8.49 31.43 1.13
C ALA A 516 9.51 31.11 2.22
N PHE A 517 9.99 32.14 2.94
CA PHE A 517 10.92 32.00 4.05
C PHE A 517 10.25 32.34 5.38
N SER A 518 9.96 31.33 6.18
CA SER A 518 9.11 31.44 7.37
C SER A 518 9.78 32.14 8.57
N ARG A 519 11.10 32.36 8.54
CA ARG A 519 11.89 32.91 9.66
C ARG A 519 12.76 34.12 9.30
N ASP A 520 12.62 34.67 8.09
CA ASP A 520 13.39 35.86 7.68
C ASP A 520 12.74 37.19 8.12
N GLY A 521 11.43 37.18 8.38
CA GLY A 521 10.65 38.34 8.81
C GLY A 521 9.97 38.15 10.16
N ALA A 522 9.29 39.20 10.62
CA ALA A 522 8.45 39.13 11.82
C ALA A 522 7.21 38.26 11.61
N GLU A 523 6.66 38.27 10.39
CA GLU A 523 5.54 37.43 9.98
C GLU A 523 6.02 36.15 9.31
N LYS A 524 5.35 35.04 9.59
CA LYS A 524 5.67 33.74 8.98
C LYS A 524 5.04 33.65 7.60
N ILE A 525 5.87 33.56 6.57
CA ILE A 525 5.44 33.37 5.19
C ILE A 525 5.62 31.90 4.80
N TYR A 526 4.55 31.28 4.31
CA TYR A 526 4.52 29.89 3.84
C TYR A 526 4.06 29.82 2.37
N VAL A 527 4.17 28.64 1.75
CA VAL A 527 3.88 28.44 0.33
C VAL A 527 2.43 28.77 -0.03
N GLN A 528 1.47 28.45 0.84
CA GLN A 528 0.05 28.79 0.66
C GLN A 528 -0.21 30.31 0.63
N HIS A 529 0.61 31.11 1.30
CA HIS A 529 0.52 32.57 1.22
C HIS A 529 0.97 33.05 -0.16
N ARG A 530 2.08 32.50 -0.69
CA ARG A 530 2.56 32.80 -2.05
C ARG A 530 1.58 32.34 -3.13
N MET A 531 0.93 31.21 -2.94
CA MET A 531 -0.13 30.74 -3.83
C MET A 531 -1.29 31.75 -3.89
N LYS A 532 -1.73 32.25 -2.74
CA LYS A 532 -2.81 33.26 -2.65
C LYS A 532 -2.41 34.60 -3.27
N GLU A 533 -1.15 35.04 -3.10
CA GLU A 533 -0.63 36.24 -3.77
C GLU A 533 -0.67 36.14 -5.31
N CYS A 534 -0.58 34.91 -5.84
CA CYS A 534 -0.54 34.63 -7.27
C CYS A 534 -1.81 33.90 -7.76
N ALA A 535 -2.92 34.04 -7.02
CA ALA A 535 -4.15 33.26 -7.20
C ALA A 535 -4.66 33.23 -8.65
N ARG A 536 -4.72 34.40 -9.28
CA ARG A 536 -5.17 34.55 -10.68
C ARG A 536 -4.32 33.74 -11.67
N ASP A 537 -2.99 33.83 -11.55
CA ASP A 537 -2.07 33.12 -12.44
C ASP A 537 -2.12 31.61 -12.20
N LEU A 538 -2.25 31.20 -10.93
CA LEU A 538 -2.39 29.81 -10.53
C LEU A 538 -3.67 29.23 -11.11
N PHE A 539 -4.81 29.91 -10.93
CA PHE A 539 -6.09 29.48 -11.49
C PHE A 539 -6.06 29.41 -13.02
N ALA A 540 -5.45 30.39 -13.69
CA ALA A 540 -5.26 30.34 -15.14
C ALA A 540 -4.44 29.11 -15.59
N CYS A 541 -3.40 28.74 -14.84
CA CYS A 541 -2.63 27.52 -15.12
C CYS A 541 -3.50 26.25 -14.92
N LEU A 542 -4.38 26.22 -13.92
CA LEU A 542 -5.32 25.10 -13.73
C LEU A 542 -6.27 24.98 -14.93
N GLU A 543 -6.77 26.10 -15.44
CA GLU A 543 -7.64 26.11 -16.64
C GLU A 543 -6.88 25.74 -17.92
N ASP A 544 -5.57 26.01 -18.00
CA ASP A 544 -4.68 25.55 -19.07
C ASP A 544 -4.37 24.03 -19.01
N GLY A 545 -4.98 23.29 -18.08
CA GLY A 545 -4.79 21.84 -17.96
C GLY A 545 -3.61 21.42 -17.09
N ALA A 546 -3.06 22.33 -16.26
CA ALA A 546 -1.90 22.00 -15.44
C ALA A 546 -2.14 20.82 -14.49
N HIS A 547 -1.07 20.06 -14.23
CA HIS A 547 -1.00 19.10 -13.13
C HIS A 547 -0.35 19.76 -11.91
N VAL A 548 -0.95 19.57 -10.75
CA VAL A 548 -0.52 20.09 -9.45
C VAL A 548 0.06 18.97 -8.62
N TYR A 549 1.24 19.21 -8.05
CA TYR A 549 1.95 18.29 -7.19
C TYR A 549 2.21 18.95 -5.85
N VAL A 550 2.01 18.20 -4.76
CA VAL A 550 2.35 18.64 -3.40
C VAL A 550 3.23 17.59 -2.74
N CYS A 551 4.39 17.99 -2.21
CA CYS A 551 5.30 17.08 -1.54
C CYS A 551 5.84 17.69 -0.25
N GLY A 552 5.90 16.88 0.82
CA GLY A 552 6.41 17.28 2.13
C GLY A 552 5.49 16.85 3.27
N ASP A 553 5.36 17.70 4.27
CA ASP A 553 4.69 17.39 5.54
C ASP A 553 3.19 17.14 5.37
N ALA A 554 2.74 15.93 5.74
CA ALA A 554 1.34 15.53 5.64
C ALA A 554 0.43 16.20 6.69
N ALA A 555 0.97 16.60 7.84
CA ALA A 555 0.20 17.10 8.98
C ALA A 555 -0.23 18.57 8.85
N THR A 556 0.58 19.39 8.19
CA THR A 556 0.40 20.85 8.13
C THR A 556 0.46 21.40 6.72
N LEU A 557 1.50 21.07 5.94
CA LEU A 557 1.68 21.66 4.60
C LEU A 557 0.60 21.18 3.63
N ALA A 558 0.35 19.87 3.56
CA ALA A 558 -0.61 19.34 2.60
C ALA A 558 -2.05 19.81 2.84
N PRO A 559 -2.59 19.84 4.07
CA PRO A 559 -3.89 20.41 4.36
C PRO A 559 -3.98 21.90 4.03
N ASP A 560 -2.99 22.70 4.44
CA ASP A 560 -2.98 24.15 4.20
C ASP A 560 -2.95 24.50 2.70
N VAL A 561 -2.18 23.74 1.92
CA VAL A 561 -2.12 23.90 0.45
C VAL A 561 -3.45 23.49 -0.19
N HIS A 562 -4.07 22.40 0.28
CA HIS A 562 -5.36 21.96 -0.22
C HIS A 562 -6.46 23.01 0.01
N GLU A 563 -6.54 23.56 1.23
CA GLU A 563 -7.46 24.64 1.56
C GLU A 563 -7.17 25.91 0.73
N ALA A 564 -5.91 26.25 0.52
CA ALA A 564 -5.55 27.38 -0.32
C ALA A 564 -5.98 27.19 -1.79
N LEU A 565 -5.89 25.98 -2.34
CA LEU A 565 -6.40 25.70 -3.69
C LEU A 565 -7.92 25.90 -3.77
N ILE A 566 -8.67 25.40 -2.79
CA ILE A 566 -10.13 25.58 -2.73
C ILE A 566 -10.49 27.07 -2.66
N ASP A 567 -9.81 27.83 -1.78
CA ASP A 567 -10.01 29.28 -1.65
C ASP A 567 -9.73 30.02 -2.97
N ILE A 568 -8.63 29.67 -3.65
CA ILE A 568 -8.23 30.27 -4.93
C ILE A 568 -9.27 29.99 -6.01
N VAL A 569 -9.72 28.73 -6.13
CA VAL A 569 -10.75 28.35 -7.10
C VAL A 569 -12.07 29.07 -6.81
N ALA A 570 -12.50 29.13 -5.55
CA ALA A 570 -13.72 29.84 -5.17
C ALA A 570 -13.67 31.34 -5.56
N ALA A 571 -12.54 31.99 -5.28
CA ALA A 571 -12.34 33.41 -5.57
C ALA A 571 -12.26 33.70 -7.08
N GLU A 572 -11.40 32.98 -7.80
CA GLU A 572 -11.11 33.27 -9.22
C GLU A 572 -12.22 32.75 -10.15
N ALA A 573 -12.84 31.60 -9.86
CA ALA A 573 -13.99 31.09 -10.60
C ALA A 573 -15.32 31.77 -10.20
N ARG A 574 -15.30 32.64 -9.16
CA ARG A 574 -16.47 33.33 -8.60
C ARG A 574 -17.61 32.36 -8.25
N THR A 575 -17.26 31.26 -7.60
CA THR A 575 -18.20 30.20 -7.23
C THR A 575 -18.28 30.03 -5.71
N GLY A 576 -19.27 29.27 -5.25
CA GLY A 576 -19.38 28.90 -3.84
C GLY A 576 -18.33 27.85 -3.45
N ARG A 577 -18.03 27.75 -2.15
CA ARG A 577 -17.03 26.81 -1.63
C ARG A 577 -17.29 25.36 -2.03
N GLU A 578 -18.54 24.89 -1.96
CA GLU A 578 -18.92 23.51 -2.36
C GLU A 578 -18.54 23.20 -3.81
N ALA A 579 -18.79 24.13 -4.74
CA ALA A 579 -18.42 23.95 -6.14
C ALA A 579 -16.89 24.03 -6.37
N ALA A 580 -16.16 24.78 -5.55
CA ALA A 580 -14.70 24.81 -5.58
C ALA A 580 -14.10 23.50 -5.04
N GLU A 581 -14.67 22.94 -3.97
CA GLU A 581 -14.31 21.62 -3.45
C GLU A 581 -14.55 20.53 -4.50
N ASP A 582 -15.69 20.57 -5.20
CA ASP A 582 -15.98 19.65 -6.31
C ASP A 582 -14.98 19.79 -7.47
N TYR A 583 -14.57 21.01 -7.81
CA TYR A 583 -13.54 21.26 -8.83
C TYR A 583 -12.19 20.67 -8.42
N VAL A 584 -11.75 20.90 -7.18
CA VAL A 584 -10.48 20.34 -6.69
C VAL A 584 -10.56 18.81 -6.63
N ARG A 585 -11.71 18.25 -6.25
CA ARG A 585 -11.97 16.80 -6.28
C ARG A 585 -11.91 16.25 -7.71
N SER A 586 -12.41 16.98 -8.71
CA SER A 586 -12.27 16.54 -10.11
C SER A 586 -10.82 16.56 -10.57
N LEU A 587 -10.00 17.52 -10.13
CA LEU A 587 -8.56 17.49 -10.43
C LEU A 587 -7.89 16.23 -9.85
N GLN A 588 -8.27 15.79 -8.66
CA GLN A 588 -7.75 14.54 -8.07
C GLN A 588 -8.21 13.32 -8.87
N ALA A 589 -9.50 13.26 -9.19
CA ALA A 589 -10.08 12.16 -9.98
C ALA A 589 -9.47 12.05 -11.39
N ASP A 590 -9.09 13.18 -11.98
CA ASP A 590 -8.45 13.26 -13.30
C ASP A 590 -6.92 13.05 -13.23
N HIS A 591 -6.37 12.69 -12.05
CA HIS A 591 -4.93 12.55 -11.81
C HIS A 591 -4.12 13.83 -12.09
N ARG A 592 -4.78 15.00 -12.00
CA ARG A 592 -4.19 16.33 -12.17
C ARG A 592 -3.84 17.01 -10.86
N TYR A 593 -4.21 16.45 -9.71
CA TYR A 593 -3.75 16.90 -8.40
C TYR A 593 -3.25 15.72 -7.57
N GLN A 594 -1.92 15.62 -7.45
CA GLN A 594 -1.21 14.50 -6.85
C GLN A 594 -0.44 14.96 -5.60
N ARG A 595 -0.33 14.11 -4.58
CA ARG A 595 0.43 14.42 -3.37
C ARG A 595 1.37 13.26 -3.03
N ASP A 596 2.58 13.59 -2.60
CA ASP A 596 3.58 12.66 -2.05
C ASP A 596 3.99 13.19 -0.67
N VAL A 597 3.19 12.85 0.34
CA VAL A 597 3.25 13.46 1.68
C VAL A 597 3.47 12.41 2.75
N TYR A 598 4.24 12.78 3.77
CA TYR A 598 4.71 11.86 4.81
C TYR A 598 4.75 12.48 6.21
#